data_AF-A0A9P9KIG6-F1
#
_entry.id   AF-A0A9P9KIG6-F1
#
_cell.length_a   1.000
_cell.length_b   1.000
_cell.length_c   1.000
_cell.angle_alpha   90.00
_cell.angle_beta   90.00
_cell.angle_gamma   90.00
#
_symmetry.space_group_name_H-M   'P 1'
#
loop_
_entity.id
_entity.type
_entity.pdbx_description
1 polymer ?
#
loop_
_entity_poly.entity_id
_entity_poly.type
_entity_poly.pdbx_seq_one_letter_code
_entity_poly.pdbx_strand_id
1 'polypeptide(L)'
;MPSLKATIFALFAGSALASPAGIRLSERQLHYHDMSKRQNEAAAKLGLNDFDILQFALTLEHLEETFYREGFTTLSDADFAPLGLSAESLGDLKAIGKTEESHVVLLQGAIAQAGFQPVQACKYDFAGATKDPALMVATAAILESVGVSAYLGAAPLLSDPGVLGVAGAILTVEARHQTAIRVFSQAKAVPQPLDTPLGPKAVFSLAAPFIVECPEGSNLILEAFPKLAMAEGQTAEAVAVGAPIKLASDAAAGATHCAFTSGGIIPGGTKFTKFTAAEGCEVPNEVAGVTYVSLASAGPLDGVLTDEITVAGPMVLTIS
;
A
#
# COMPACT_ATOMS: atom_id res chain seq x y z
N MET A 1 -18.37 -48.43 62.14
CA MET A 1 -19.09 -47.13 61.99
C MET A 1 -18.05 -46.01 61.98
N PRO A 2 -18.29 -44.91 61.26
CA PRO A 2 -17.36 -44.14 60.38
C PRO A 2 -16.24 -43.40 61.15
N SER A 3 -15.16 -42.85 60.56
CA SER A 3 -15.07 -41.70 59.63
C SER A 3 -13.58 -41.40 59.39
N LEU A 4 -13.09 -41.33 58.15
CA LEU A 4 -12.79 -40.10 57.41
C LEU A 4 -12.04 -39.02 58.24
N LYS A 5 -10.75 -38.79 57.93
CA LYS A 5 -10.13 -37.46 57.70
C LYS A 5 -8.60 -37.50 57.61
N ALA A 6 -8.08 -36.92 56.51
CA ALA A 6 -6.84 -36.14 56.40
C ALA A 6 -5.52 -36.97 56.41
N THR A 7 -4.52 -36.82 55.54
CA THR A 7 -4.14 -35.76 54.59
C THR A 7 -3.13 -36.37 53.61
N ILE A 8 -3.37 -36.28 52.30
CA ILE A 8 -2.34 -36.49 51.28
C ILE A 8 -1.87 -35.11 50.81
N PHE A 9 -0.68 -34.73 51.25
CA PHE A 9 0.18 -33.62 50.79
C PHE A 9 1.60 -34.13 51.02
N ALA A 10 2.59 -34.03 50.14
CA ALA A 10 2.77 -33.41 48.85
C ALA A 10 4.05 -34.02 48.26
N LEU A 11 4.23 -34.00 46.92
CA LEU A 11 5.51 -33.75 46.24
C LEU A 11 5.33 -33.98 44.73
N PHE A 12 4.67 -33.04 44.06
CA PHE A 12 5.01 -32.74 42.66
C PHE A 12 5.71 -31.39 42.69
N ALA A 13 7.04 -31.42 42.68
CA ALA A 13 7.84 -30.25 42.37
C ALA A 13 7.57 -29.89 40.92
N GLY A 14 6.73 -28.88 40.70
CA GLY A 14 6.49 -28.30 39.39
C GLY A 14 7.78 -27.64 38.91
N SER A 15 8.43 -28.26 37.92
CA SER A 15 9.34 -27.58 37.04
C SER A 15 8.55 -26.57 36.22
N ALA A 16 8.45 -25.34 36.73
CA ALA A 16 8.07 -24.20 35.93
C ALA A 16 9.15 -24.01 34.87
N LEU A 17 8.93 -24.59 33.69
CA LEU A 17 9.64 -24.21 32.48
C LEU A 17 9.33 -22.73 32.26
N ALA A 18 10.26 -21.86 32.66
CA ALA A 18 10.24 -20.48 32.24
C ALA A 18 10.39 -20.49 30.71
N SER A 19 9.28 -20.42 29.99
CA SER A 19 9.30 -20.13 28.56
C SER A 19 10.17 -18.89 28.37
N PRO A 20 11.13 -18.88 27.42
CA PRO A 20 11.92 -17.68 27.18
C PRO A 20 10.95 -16.55 26.90
N ALA A 21 11.16 -15.41 27.56
CA ALA A 21 10.38 -14.21 27.32
C ALA A 21 10.51 -13.91 25.82
N GLY A 22 9.46 -14.23 25.05
CA GLY A 22 9.37 -13.84 23.66
C GLY A 22 9.61 -12.34 23.57
N ILE A 23 10.17 -11.87 22.45
CA ILE A 23 10.32 -10.44 22.19
C ILE A 23 8.95 -9.78 22.37
N ARG A 24 8.76 -9.04 23.47
CA ARG A 24 7.53 -8.30 23.75
C ARG A 24 7.77 -6.85 23.39
N LEU A 25 7.32 -6.48 22.19
CA LEU A 25 7.06 -5.08 21.90
C LEU A 25 5.98 -4.59 22.88
N SER A 26 6.19 -3.44 23.51
CA SER A 26 5.18 -2.78 24.33
C SER A 26 3.91 -2.48 23.52
N GLU A 27 2.76 -2.28 24.17
CA GLU A 27 1.53 -1.83 23.47
C GLU A 27 1.76 -0.57 22.63
N ARG A 28 2.63 0.33 23.10
CA ARG A 28 3.06 1.52 22.35
C ARG A 28 3.87 1.16 21.08
N GLN A 29 4.65 0.09 21.12
CA GLN A 29 5.43 -0.42 19.98
C GLN A 29 4.59 -1.30 19.03
N LEU A 30 3.53 -1.95 19.53
CA LEU A 30 2.57 -2.71 18.74
C LEU A 30 1.52 -1.83 18.05
N HIS A 31 1.43 -0.54 18.41
CA HIS A 31 0.49 0.40 17.82
C HIS A 31 0.54 0.40 16.27
N TYR A 32 1.73 0.18 15.68
CA TYR A 32 1.91 0.07 14.24
C TYR A 32 1.29 -1.21 13.63
N HIS A 33 1.44 -2.35 14.31
CA HIS A 33 0.76 -3.59 13.92
C HIS A 33 -0.76 -3.41 14.01
N ASP A 34 -1.25 -2.68 15.00
CA ASP A 34 -2.67 -2.39 15.12
C ASP A 34 -3.15 -1.41 14.02
N MET A 35 -2.30 -0.52 13.51
CA MET A 35 -2.63 0.34 12.37
C MET A 35 -2.86 -0.49 11.11
N SER A 36 -1.94 -1.42 10.79
CA SER A 36 -2.08 -2.30 9.62
C SER A 36 -3.29 -3.25 9.75
N LYS A 37 -3.54 -3.83 10.94
CA LYS A 37 -4.75 -4.66 11.17
C LYS A 37 -6.08 -3.92 10.99
N ARG A 38 -6.13 -2.62 11.25
CA ARG A 38 -7.37 -1.83 11.24
C ARG A 38 -7.79 -1.39 9.84
N GLN A 39 -6.83 -1.11 8.96
CA GLN A 39 -7.08 -0.90 7.53
C GLN A 39 -7.72 -2.12 6.84
N ASN A 40 -7.75 -3.25 7.56
CA ASN A 40 -8.23 -4.52 7.07
C ASN A 40 -9.54 -4.99 7.71
N GLU A 41 -10.22 -4.20 8.55
CA GLU A 41 -11.46 -4.69 9.18
C GLU A 41 -12.51 -5.07 8.13
N ALA A 42 -12.66 -4.26 7.07
CA ALA A 42 -13.52 -4.57 5.95
C ALA A 42 -13.03 -5.79 5.15
N ALA A 43 -11.72 -5.88 4.86
CA ALA A 43 -11.12 -7.02 4.18
C ALA A 43 -11.27 -8.33 4.98
N ALA A 44 -11.13 -8.29 6.30
CA ALA A 44 -11.36 -9.42 7.19
C ALA A 44 -12.84 -9.83 7.22
N LYS A 45 -13.77 -8.88 7.17
CA LYS A 45 -15.22 -9.15 7.04
C LYS A 45 -15.57 -9.82 5.70
N LEU A 46 -14.81 -9.55 4.63
CA LEU A 46 -14.96 -10.24 3.35
C LEU A 46 -14.50 -11.71 3.40
N GLY A 47 -13.81 -12.12 4.47
CA GLY A 47 -13.33 -13.49 4.62
C GLY A 47 -12.19 -13.83 3.65
N LEU A 48 -11.40 -12.83 3.24
CA LEU A 48 -10.23 -13.04 2.39
C LEU A 48 -9.28 -14.02 3.07
N ASN A 49 -8.91 -15.07 2.35
CA ASN A 49 -7.88 -16.01 2.77
C ASN A 49 -6.54 -15.68 2.07
N ASP A 50 -5.48 -16.36 2.46
CA ASP A 50 -4.14 -16.17 1.88
C ASP A 50 -4.12 -16.32 0.34
N PHE A 51 -4.98 -17.16 -0.24
CA PHE A 51 -5.10 -17.29 -1.69
C PHE A 51 -5.69 -16.04 -2.34
N ASP A 52 -6.76 -15.45 -1.76
CA ASP A 52 -7.33 -14.20 -2.28
C ASP A 52 -6.30 -13.06 -2.21
N ILE A 53 -5.49 -13.04 -1.15
CA ILE A 53 -4.40 -12.05 -0.98
C ILE A 53 -3.28 -12.27 -2.00
N LEU A 54 -2.91 -13.52 -2.30
CA LEU A 54 -1.91 -13.82 -3.33
C LEU A 54 -2.40 -13.47 -4.74
N GLN A 55 -3.68 -13.72 -5.05
CA GLN A 55 -4.28 -13.30 -6.32
C GLN A 55 -4.34 -11.77 -6.44
N PHE A 56 -4.62 -11.09 -5.33
CA PHE A 56 -4.57 -9.63 -5.25
C PHE A 56 -3.16 -9.10 -5.51
N ALA A 57 -2.14 -9.64 -4.83
CA ALA A 57 -0.74 -9.29 -5.07
C ALA A 57 -0.35 -9.53 -6.53
N LEU A 58 -0.64 -10.71 -7.09
CA LEU A 58 -0.34 -11.03 -8.48
C LEU A 58 -1.02 -10.08 -9.47
N THR A 59 -2.20 -9.55 -9.15
CA THR A 59 -2.88 -8.55 -9.99
C THR A 59 -2.09 -7.24 -10.06
N LEU A 60 -1.54 -6.79 -8.92
CA LEU A 60 -0.72 -5.56 -8.85
C LEU A 60 0.63 -5.77 -9.55
N GLU A 61 1.25 -6.91 -9.34
CA GLU A 61 2.53 -7.28 -9.95
C GLU A 61 2.43 -7.38 -11.49
N HIS A 62 1.30 -7.88 -12.02
CA HIS A 62 1.04 -7.82 -13.46
C HIS A 62 0.91 -6.40 -13.99
N LEU A 63 0.37 -5.47 -13.20
CA LEU A 63 0.26 -4.05 -13.58
C LEU A 63 1.65 -3.42 -13.66
N GLU A 64 2.49 -3.63 -12.64
CA GLU A 64 3.86 -3.10 -12.56
C GLU A 64 4.77 -3.72 -13.63
N GLU A 65 4.76 -5.04 -13.79
CA GLU A 65 5.49 -5.73 -14.86
C GLU A 65 5.10 -5.17 -16.23
N THR A 66 3.80 -5.04 -16.50
CA THR A 66 3.35 -4.58 -17.81
C THR A 66 3.68 -3.10 -18.03
N PHE A 67 3.61 -2.27 -16.98
CA PHE A 67 4.04 -0.88 -17.03
C PHE A 67 5.52 -0.76 -17.45
N TYR A 68 6.42 -1.48 -16.77
CA TYR A 68 7.83 -1.45 -17.09
C TYR A 68 8.15 -2.04 -18.45
N ARG A 69 7.55 -3.20 -18.78
CA ARG A 69 7.73 -3.85 -20.08
C ARG A 69 7.27 -2.94 -21.22
N GLU A 70 6.09 -2.34 -21.11
CA GLU A 70 5.58 -1.40 -22.13
C GLU A 70 6.48 -0.16 -22.22
N GLY A 71 6.88 0.43 -21.09
CA GLY A 71 7.78 1.58 -21.06
C GLY A 71 9.11 1.32 -21.75
N PHE A 72 9.82 0.23 -21.39
CA PHE A 72 11.13 -0.08 -21.96
C PHE A 72 11.11 -0.69 -23.37
N THR A 73 9.95 -1.16 -23.83
CA THR A 73 9.79 -1.52 -25.25
C THR A 73 9.45 -0.32 -26.12
N THR A 74 8.88 0.74 -25.53
CA THR A 74 8.45 1.95 -26.24
C THR A 74 9.52 3.05 -26.23
N LEU A 75 10.22 3.23 -25.11
CA LEU A 75 11.24 4.26 -24.88
C LEU A 75 12.64 3.68 -25.05
N SER A 76 13.50 4.43 -25.72
CA SER A 76 14.93 4.14 -25.86
C SER A 76 15.74 4.79 -24.74
N ASP A 77 16.97 4.32 -24.51
CA ASP A 77 17.88 4.91 -23.51
C ASP A 77 18.16 6.40 -23.74
N ALA A 78 18.13 6.82 -25.01
CA ALA A 78 18.35 8.22 -25.39
C ALA A 78 17.20 9.13 -24.91
N ASP A 79 15.98 8.60 -24.78
CA ASP A 79 14.82 9.37 -24.33
C ASP A 79 14.95 9.76 -22.86
N PHE A 80 15.69 8.99 -22.05
CA PHE A 80 15.94 9.30 -20.63
C PHE A 80 17.08 10.32 -20.42
N ALA A 81 17.88 10.64 -21.45
CA ALA A 81 19.01 11.56 -21.32
C ALA A 81 18.64 12.96 -20.77
N PRO A 82 17.50 13.58 -21.14
CA PRO A 82 17.07 14.86 -20.58
C PRO A 82 16.79 14.84 -19.07
N LEU A 83 16.52 13.67 -18.49
CA LEU A 83 16.30 13.52 -17.05
C LEU A 83 17.61 13.56 -16.24
N GLY A 84 18.76 13.53 -16.92
CA GLY A 84 20.07 13.55 -16.26
C GLY A 84 20.40 12.26 -15.51
N LEU A 85 19.70 11.15 -15.80
CA LEU A 85 20.03 9.85 -15.24
C LEU A 85 21.40 9.38 -15.73
N SER A 86 22.22 8.88 -14.81
CA SER A 86 23.46 8.21 -15.18
C SER A 86 23.15 6.89 -15.91
N ALA A 87 24.11 6.36 -16.67
CA ALA A 87 23.95 5.05 -17.30
C ALA A 87 23.71 3.93 -16.27
N GLU A 88 24.29 4.06 -15.07
CA GLU A 88 24.06 3.15 -13.94
C GLU A 88 22.62 3.27 -13.44
N SER A 89 22.13 4.49 -13.18
CA SER A 89 20.75 4.73 -12.72
C SER A 89 19.70 4.23 -13.73
N LEU A 90 19.94 4.40 -15.03
CA LEU A 90 19.07 3.84 -16.06
C LEU A 90 19.15 2.31 -16.10
N GLY A 91 20.34 1.75 -15.88
CA GLY A 91 20.54 0.30 -15.72
C GLY A 91 19.76 -0.26 -14.54
N ASP A 92 19.79 0.43 -13.39
CA ASP A 92 19.05 0.08 -12.19
C ASP A 92 17.53 0.21 -12.41
N LEU A 93 17.07 1.28 -13.06
CA LEU A 93 15.65 1.45 -13.40
C LEU A 93 15.12 0.30 -14.28
N LYS A 94 15.94 -0.20 -15.21
CA LYS A 94 15.62 -1.40 -16.01
C LYS A 94 15.70 -2.68 -15.20
N ALA A 95 16.58 -2.75 -14.19
CA ALA A 95 16.67 -3.89 -13.30
C ALA A 95 15.42 -4.01 -12.43
N ILE A 96 14.83 -2.88 -12.00
CA ILE A 96 13.52 -2.83 -11.32
C ILE A 96 12.44 -3.50 -12.18
N GLY A 97 12.31 -3.12 -13.46
CA GLY A 97 11.34 -3.79 -14.34
C GLY A 97 11.54 -5.31 -14.49
N LYS A 98 12.77 -5.83 -14.32
CA LYS A 98 13.05 -7.29 -14.34
C LYS A 98 12.74 -7.97 -13.01
N THR A 99 12.85 -7.25 -11.90
CA THR A 99 12.46 -7.78 -10.60
C THR A 99 10.95 -7.92 -10.52
N GLU A 100 10.17 -6.97 -11.08
CA GLU A 100 8.71 -7.11 -11.22
C GLU A 100 8.31 -8.36 -12.00
N GLU A 101 8.96 -8.63 -13.13
CA GLU A 101 8.75 -9.88 -13.89
C GLU A 101 9.04 -11.12 -13.02
N SER A 102 10.08 -11.06 -12.20
CA SER A 102 10.44 -12.16 -11.29
C SER A 102 9.41 -12.36 -10.17
N HIS A 103 8.77 -11.27 -9.71
CA HIS A 103 7.72 -11.31 -8.69
C HIS A 103 6.46 -11.96 -9.25
N VAL A 104 6.05 -11.59 -10.48
CA VAL A 104 4.96 -12.25 -11.22
C VAL A 104 5.20 -13.76 -11.33
N VAL A 105 6.38 -14.18 -11.79
CA VAL A 105 6.72 -15.60 -11.96
C VAL A 105 6.67 -16.35 -10.62
N LEU A 106 7.18 -15.73 -9.55
CA LEU A 106 7.18 -16.30 -8.21
C LEU A 106 5.74 -16.54 -7.70
N LEU A 107 4.88 -15.53 -7.81
CA LEU A 107 3.49 -15.62 -7.35
C LEU A 107 2.66 -16.58 -8.20
N GLN A 108 2.79 -16.54 -9.53
CA GLN A 108 2.15 -17.52 -10.42
C GLN A 108 2.54 -18.96 -10.03
N GLY A 109 3.84 -19.19 -9.79
CA GLY A 109 4.34 -20.48 -9.35
C GLY A 109 3.78 -20.91 -8.00
N ALA A 110 3.71 -20.00 -7.02
CA ALA A 110 3.17 -20.28 -5.69
C ALA A 110 1.67 -20.63 -5.74
N ILE A 111 0.88 -19.84 -6.47
CA ILE A 111 -0.56 -20.04 -6.64
C ILE A 111 -0.86 -21.36 -7.38
N ALA A 112 -0.14 -21.63 -8.47
CA ALA A 112 -0.32 -22.86 -9.24
C ALA A 112 0.03 -24.11 -8.43
N GLN A 113 1.09 -24.06 -7.62
CA GLN A 113 1.49 -25.15 -6.72
C GLN A 113 0.45 -25.42 -5.62
N ALA A 114 -0.28 -24.39 -5.18
CA ALA A 114 -1.41 -24.54 -4.28
C ALA A 114 -2.66 -25.13 -4.94
N GLY A 115 -2.62 -25.44 -6.25
CA GLY A 115 -3.70 -26.09 -6.99
C GLY A 115 -4.74 -25.12 -7.57
N PHE A 116 -4.46 -23.81 -7.55
CA PHE A 116 -5.34 -22.79 -8.08
C PHE A 116 -4.83 -22.26 -9.43
N GLN A 117 -5.73 -21.68 -10.22
CA GLN A 117 -5.35 -20.99 -11.46
C GLN A 117 -4.93 -19.55 -11.11
N PRO A 118 -3.67 -19.14 -11.40
CA PRO A 118 -3.25 -17.77 -11.21
C PRO A 118 -4.06 -16.81 -12.08
N VAL A 119 -4.35 -15.61 -11.55
CA VAL A 119 -4.90 -14.54 -12.37
C VAL A 119 -3.96 -14.19 -13.54
N GLN A 120 -4.56 -13.78 -14.65
CA GLN A 120 -3.84 -13.31 -15.83
C GLN A 120 -3.73 -11.79 -15.80
N ALA A 121 -2.71 -11.26 -16.47
CA ALA A 121 -2.54 -9.83 -16.66
C ALA A 121 -3.79 -9.22 -17.34
N CYS A 122 -4.25 -8.09 -16.81
CA CYS A 122 -5.29 -7.30 -17.44
C CYS A 122 -4.72 -6.50 -18.63
N LYS A 123 -5.60 -5.84 -19.36
CA LYS A 123 -5.23 -4.76 -20.27
C LYS A 123 -5.20 -3.46 -19.49
N TYR A 124 -4.14 -2.69 -19.69
CA TYR A 124 -3.91 -1.46 -18.96
C TYR A 124 -3.92 -0.22 -19.88
N ASP A 125 -4.25 0.93 -19.29
CA ASP A 125 -4.03 2.25 -19.86
C ASP A 125 -3.26 3.11 -18.85
N PHE A 126 -1.98 3.35 -19.16
CA PHE A 126 -1.09 4.16 -18.32
C PHE A 126 -1.14 5.65 -18.64
N ALA A 127 -2.18 6.12 -19.36
CA ALA A 127 -2.40 7.53 -19.68
C ALA A 127 -1.19 8.21 -20.34
N GLY A 128 -0.42 7.46 -21.13
CA GLY A 128 0.78 7.94 -21.82
C GLY A 128 2.08 7.86 -21.01
N ALA A 129 2.05 7.42 -19.75
CA ALA A 129 3.25 7.30 -18.91
C ALA A 129 4.33 6.39 -19.52
N THR A 130 3.95 5.35 -20.25
CA THR A 130 4.87 4.44 -20.95
C THR A 130 5.51 5.03 -22.22
N LYS A 131 5.14 6.27 -22.58
CA LYS A 131 5.59 6.98 -23.80
C LYS A 131 6.32 8.28 -23.50
N ASP A 132 6.40 8.68 -22.24
CA ASP A 132 7.11 9.87 -21.79
C ASP A 132 8.05 9.46 -20.65
N PRO A 133 9.38 9.63 -20.78
CA PRO A 133 10.34 9.15 -19.80
C PRO A 133 10.20 9.85 -18.44
N ALA A 134 9.84 11.14 -18.41
CA ALA A 134 9.63 11.87 -17.15
C ALA A 134 8.39 11.34 -16.43
N LEU A 135 7.29 11.17 -17.18
CA LEU A 135 6.04 10.64 -16.65
C LEU A 135 6.18 9.16 -16.26
N MET A 136 7.00 8.38 -16.98
CA MET A 136 7.32 7.01 -16.62
C MET A 136 7.99 6.95 -15.25
N VAL A 137 9.04 7.75 -15.02
CA VAL A 137 9.76 7.75 -13.74
C VAL A 137 8.86 8.25 -12.60
N ALA A 138 8.02 9.26 -12.85
CA ALA A 138 7.07 9.76 -11.84
C ALA A 138 5.99 8.70 -11.51
N THR A 139 5.45 8.02 -12.52
CA THR A 139 4.44 6.96 -12.34
C THR A 139 5.06 5.75 -11.65
N ALA A 140 6.28 5.36 -12.00
CA ALA A 140 7.05 4.32 -11.31
C ALA A 140 7.16 4.62 -9.81
N ALA A 141 7.56 5.84 -9.44
CA ALA A 141 7.66 6.24 -8.03
C ALA A 141 6.34 6.08 -7.26
N ILE A 142 5.22 6.27 -7.94
CA ILE A 142 3.88 6.09 -7.38
C ILE A 142 3.55 4.61 -7.25
N LEU A 143 3.72 3.81 -8.31
CA LEU A 143 3.40 2.39 -8.34
C LEU A 143 4.17 1.63 -7.25
N GLU A 144 5.50 1.76 -7.19
CA GLU A 144 6.31 1.09 -6.17
C GLU A 144 5.90 1.49 -4.74
N SER A 145 5.47 2.74 -4.53
CA SER A 145 4.96 3.15 -3.22
C SER A 145 3.62 2.51 -2.90
N VAL A 146 2.77 2.28 -3.90
CA VAL A 146 1.52 1.51 -3.77
C VAL A 146 1.82 0.03 -3.54
N GLY A 147 2.79 -0.57 -4.23
CA GLY A 147 3.28 -1.94 -3.98
C GLY A 147 3.73 -2.14 -2.54
N VAL A 148 4.60 -1.26 -2.03
CA VAL A 148 4.99 -1.24 -0.60
C VAL A 148 3.77 -1.19 0.33
N SER A 149 2.83 -0.29 0.04
CA SER A 149 1.63 -0.09 0.86
C SER A 149 0.70 -1.31 0.84
N ALA A 150 0.62 -2.00 -0.29
CA ALA A 150 -0.19 -3.20 -0.50
C ALA A 150 0.36 -4.38 0.29
N TYR A 151 1.66 -4.69 0.15
CA TYR A 151 2.28 -5.79 0.89
C TYR A 151 2.26 -5.56 2.39
N LEU A 152 2.57 -4.34 2.84
CA LEU A 152 2.56 -3.98 4.25
C LEU A 152 1.14 -3.99 4.85
N GLY A 153 0.15 -3.55 4.07
CA GLY A 153 -1.26 -3.60 4.45
C GLY A 153 -1.79 -5.03 4.48
N ALA A 154 -1.38 -5.91 3.56
CA ALA A 154 -1.82 -7.29 3.50
C ALA A 154 -1.13 -8.20 4.53
N ALA A 155 0.05 -7.85 5.04
CA ALA A 155 0.82 -8.70 5.96
C ALA A 155 0.01 -9.26 7.16
N PRO A 156 -0.88 -8.50 7.84
CA PRO A 156 -1.68 -9.05 8.94
C PRO A 156 -2.87 -9.91 8.51
N LEU A 157 -3.19 -9.95 7.21
CA LEU A 157 -4.23 -10.81 6.63
C LEU A 157 -3.72 -12.21 6.32
N LEU A 158 -2.40 -12.37 6.19
CA LEU A 158 -1.77 -13.66 5.91
C LEU A 158 -1.72 -14.53 7.17
N SER A 159 -2.18 -15.78 7.03
CA SER A 159 -2.22 -16.76 8.11
C SER A 159 -1.11 -17.81 8.01
N ASP A 160 -0.61 -18.08 6.80
CA ASP A 160 0.49 -19.00 6.55
C ASP A 160 1.86 -18.28 6.71
N PRO A 161 2.73 -18.74 7.63
CA PRO A 161 4.04 -18.11 7.85
C PRO A 161 4.99 -18.19 6.64
N GLY A 162 4.82 -19.19 5.77
CA GLY A 162 5.59 -19.33 4.54
C GLY A 162 5.19 -18.27 3.51
N VAL A 163 3.87 -18.09 3.32
CA VAL A 163 3.33 -17.02 2.47
C VAL A 163 3.74 -15.64 2.99
N LEU A 164 3.63 -15.42 4.31
CA LEU A 164 4.10 -14.18 4.93
C LEU A 164 5.60 -13.94 4.73
N GLY A 165 6.42 -15.01 4.80
CA GLY A 165 7.85 -14.93 4.52
C GLY A 165 8.17 -14.52 3.09
N VAL A 166 7.43 -15.05 2.11
CA VAL A 166 7.56 -14.69 0.69
C VAL A 166 7.12 -13.25 0.46
N ALA A 167 5.94 -12.86 0.96
CA ALA A 167 5.44 -11.49 0.88
C ALA A 167 6.41 -10.49 1.52
N GLY A 168 7.02 -10.85 2.67
CA GLY A 168 8.05 -10.05 3.32
C GLY A 168 9.33 -9.91 2.50
N ALA A 169 9.71 -10.93 1.73
CA ALA A 169 10.88 -10.84 0.84
C ALA A 169 10.63 -9.84 -0.30
N ILE A 170 9.45 -9.92 -0.94
CA ILE A 170 9.01 -8.99 -1.99
C ILE A 170 8.95 -7.56 -1.45
N LEU A 171 8.24 -7.32 -0.34
CA LEU A 171 8.12 -6.00 0.29
C LEU A 171 9.47 -5.29 0.49
N THR A 172 10.53 -6.01 0.84
CA THR A 172 11.84 -5.38 1.02
C THR A 172 12.49 -4.93 -0.30
N VAL A 173 12.14 -5.58 -1.40
CA VAL A 173 12.62 -5.26 -2.76
C VAL A 173 11.83 -4.08 -3.31
N GLU A 174 10.50 -4.09 -3.22
CA GLU A 174 9.59 -2.94 -3.45
C GLU A 174 10.10 -1.66 -2.78
N ALA A 175 10.41 -1.72 -1.49
CA ALA A 175 10.90 -0.56 -0.74
C ALA A 175 12.24 -0.02 -1.28
N ARG A 176 13.10 -0.89 -1.84
CA ARG A 176 14.35 -0.49 -2.47
C ARG A 176 14.12 0.11 -3.85
N HIS A 177 13.18 -0.41 -4.63
CA HIS A 177 12.76 0.20 -5.91
C HIS A 177 12.27 1.62 -5.68
N GLN A 178 11.34 1.80 -4.74
CA GLN A 178 10.80 3.09 -4.35
C GLN A 178 11.92 4.06 -3.92
N THR A 179 12.85 3.61 -3.07
CA THR A 179 13.99 4.43 -2.65
C THR A 179 14.89 4.81 -3.83
N ALA A 180 15.21 3.87 -4.73
CA ALA A 180 16.07 4.09 -5.89
C ALA A 180 15.45 5.11 -6.85
N ILE A 181 14.18 4.95 -7.20
CA ILE A 181 13.47 5.86 -8.10
C ILE A 181 13.40 7.27 -7.50
N ARG A 182 13.18 7.40 -6.19
CA ARG A 182 13.23 8.71 -5.52
C ARG A 182 14.59 9.36 -5.67
N VAL A 183 15.69 8.60 -5.55
CA VAL A 183 17.05 9.12 -5.79
C VAL A 183 17.23 9.53 -7.25
N PHE A 184 16.72 8.74 -8.19
CA PHE A 184 16.76 9.06 -9.63
C PHE A 184 16.02 10.37 -9.95
N SER A 185 14.90 10.63 -9.27
CA SER A 185 14.14 11.87 -9.35
C SER A 185 14.69 13.02 -8.48
N GLN A 186 15.88 12.87 -7.88
CA GLN A 186 16.49 13.84 -6.96
C GLN A 186 15.61 14.20 -5.75
N ALA A 187 14.68 13.32 -5.40
CA ALA A 187 13.86 13.44 -4.21
C ALA A 187 14.57 12.88 -2.97
N LYS A 188 14.08 13.22 -1.78
CA LYS A 188 14.55 12.62 -0.53
C LYS A 188 14.31 11.11 -0.56
N ALA A 189 15.38 10.33 -0.53
CA ALA A 189 15.38 8.87 -0.64
C ALA A 189 14.42 8.20 0.37
N VAL A 190 14.53 8.59 1.63
CA VAL A 190 13.68 8.09 2.73
C VAL A 190 13.02 9.28 3.41
N PRO A 191 11.80 9.69 2.98
CA PRO A 191 11.18 10.93 3.45
C PRO A 191 10.69 10.86 4.90
N GLN A 192 10.31 9.67 5.35
CA GLN A 192 9.66 9.39 6.63
C GLN A 192 10.22 8.10 7.25
N PRO A 193 10.08 7.89 8.57
CA PRO A 193 10.68 6.74 9.27
C PRO A 193 9.94 5.41 9.07
N LEU A 194 8.71 5.44 8.56
CA LEU A 194 7.84 4.27 8.37
C LEU A 194 7.10 4.42 7.04
N ASP A 195 6.81 3.31 6.37
CA ASP A 195 5.93 3.30 5.20
C ASP A 195 4.45 3.21 5.61
N THR A 196 3.56 3.48 4.65
CA THR A 196 2.13 3.61 4.89
C THR A 196 1.39 2.33 4.52
N PRO A 197 0.84 1.53 5.46
CA PRO A 197 -0.02 0.41 5.10
C PRO A 197 -1.36 0.91 4.56
N LEU A 198 -1.86 0.31 3.48
CA LEU A 198 -3.20 0.55 2.96
C LEU A 198 -4.02 -0.74 2.89
N GLY A 199 -5.31 -0.66 3.16
CA GLY A 199 -6.21 -1.80 3.01
C GLY A 199 -6.42 -2.18 1.53
N PRO A 200 -6.79 -3.44 1.21
CA PRO A 200 -6.94 -3.91 -0.17
C PRO A 200 -7.85 -3.05 -1.04
N LYS A 201 -8.95 -2.53 -0.50
CA LYS A 201 -9.88 -1.66 -1.24
C LYS A 201 -9.24 -0.30 -1.59
N ALA A 202 -8.48 0.28 -0.67
CA ALA A 202 -7.76 1.53 -0.91
C ALA A 202 -6.67 1.35 -1.97
N VAL A 203 -5.90 0.25 -1.88
CA VAL A 203 -4.89 -0.12 -2.89
C VAL A 203 -5.53 -0.37 -4.25
N PHE A 204 -6.62 -1.14 -4.29
CA PHE A 204 -7.33 -1.39 -5.55
C PHE A 204 -7.88 -0.10 -6.16
N SER A 205 -8.31 0.87 -5.35
CA SER A 205 -8.77 2.17 -5.83
C SER A 205 -7.66 3.00 -6.49
N LEU A 206 -6.40 2.75 -6.13
CA LEU A 206 -5.23 3.37 -6.77
C LEU A 206 -4.82 2.65 -8.06
N ALA A 207 -5.01 1.34 -8.13
CA ALA A 207 -4.70 0.53 -9.32
C ALA A 207 -5.81 0.58 -10.39
N ALA A 208 -7.07 0.64 -9.98
CA ALA A 208 -8.25 0.56 -10.85
C ALA A 208 -8.25 1.56 -12.02
N PRO A 209 -7.78 2.82 -11.89
CA PRO A 209 -7.72 3.76 -13.01
C PRO A 209 -6.84 3.29 -14.18
N PHE A 210 -5.89 2.39 -13.94
CA PHE A 210 -5.02 1.84 -14.98
C PHE A 210 -5.62 0.59 -15.65
N ILE A 211 -6.66 -0.04 -15.06
CA ILE A 211 -7.21 -1.31 -15.54
C ILE A 211 -8.38 -1.05 -16.49
N VAL A 212 -8.23 -1.46 -17.75
CA VAL A 212 -9.27 -1.31 -18.78
C VAL A 212 -10.21 -2.52 -18.82
N GLU A 213 -9.63 -3.72 -18.88
CA GLU A 213 -10.37 -4.97 -18.92
C GLU A 213 -9.47 -6.12 -18.45
N CYS A 214 -10.00 -7.05 -17.66
CA CYS A 214 -9.29 -8.25 -17.23
C CYS A 214 -9.88 -9.50 -17.91
N PRO A 215 -9.04 -10.51 -18.24
CA PRO A 215 -9.53 -11.81 -18.69
C PRO A 215 -10.54 -12.42 -17.70
N GLU A 216 -11.44 -13.27 -18.22
CA GLU A 216 -12.41 -13.97 -17.39
C GLU A 216 -11.71 -14.73 -16.25
N GLY A 217 -12.23 -14.60 -15.02
CA GLY A 217 -11.62 -15.18 -13.83
C GLY A 217 -10.46 -14.39 -13.21
N SER A 218 -10.04 -13.27 -13.82
CA SER A 218 -8.95 -12.41 -13.30
C SER A 218 -9.45 -11.10 -12.67
N ASN A 219 -10.76 -10.85 -12.67
CA ASN A 219 -11.34 -9.70 -11.97
C ASN A 219 -11.29 -9.93 -10.45
N LEU A 220 -10.83 -8.91 -9.73
CA LEU A 220 -10.86 -8.91 -8.26
C LEU A 220 -12.29 -8.78 -7.74
N ILE A 221 -12.54 -9.34 -6.56
CA ILE A 221 -13.84 -9.24 -5.86
C ILE A 221 -14.04 -7.86 -5.18
N LEU A 222 -13.05 -6.99 -5.27
CA LEU A 222 -13.04 -5.67 -4.65
C LEU A 222 -13.63 -4.64 -5.62
N GLU A 223 -14.47 -3.75 -5.10
CA GLU A 223 -14.91 -2.57 -5.83
C GLU A 223 -14.08 -1.37 -5.38
N ALA A 224 -13.56 -0.59 -6.34
CA ALA A 224 -12.85 0.65 -6.03
C ALA A 224 -13.79 1.66 -5.36
N PHE A 225 -13.25 2.48 -4.47
CA PHE A 225 -13.93 3.69 -4.03
C PHE A 225 -14.13 4.65 -5.20
N PRO A 226 -15.07 5.59 -5.08
CA PRO A 226 -15.22 6.67 -6.05
C PRO A 226 -13.89 7.42 -6.28
N LYS A 227 -13.63 7.76 -7.54
CA LYS A 227 -12.40 8.44 -7.95
C LYS A 227 -12.25 9.79 -7.24
N LEU A 228 -11.01 10.11 -6.89
CA LEU A 228 -10.59 11.40 -6.35
C LEU A 228 -9.43 11.93 -7.20
N ALA A 229 -9.44 13.23 -7.47
CA ALA A 229 -8.38 13.91 -8.20
C ALA A 229 -8.12 15.30 -7.61
N MET A 230 -6.98 15.91 -7.97
CA MET A 230 -6.79 17.34 -7.75
C MET A 230 -7.80 18.14 -8.56
N ALA A 231 -8.23 19.28 -8.03
CA ALA A 231 -9.00 20.25 -8.80
C ALA A 231 -8.14 20.81 -9.97
N GLU A 232 -8.81 21.29 -11.00
CA GLU A 232 -8.16 21.86 -12.19
C GLU A 232 -7.16 22.97 -11.80
N GLY A 233 -5.96 22.92 -12.39
CA GLY A 233 -4.89 23.88 -12.12
C GLY A 233 -4.05 23.61 -10.85
N GLN A 234 -4.32 22.52 -10.13
CA GLN A 234 -3.46 22.06 -9.02
C GLN A 234 -2.74 20.75 -9.37
N THR A 235 -1.56 20.57 -8.79
CA THR A 235 -0.74 19.35 -8.95
C THR A 235 -0.68 18.55 -7.65
N ALA A 236 -0.60 17.24 -7.78
CA ALA A 236 -0.38 16.30 -6.68
C ALA A 236 1.11 16.14 -6.33
N GLU A 237 2.00 16.77 -7.09
CA GLU A 237 3.45 16.68 -6.92
C GLU A 237 3.99 17.89 -6.14
N ALA A 238 5.01 17.63 -5.30
CA ALA A 238 5.70 18.64 -4.50
C ALA A 238 4.78 19.55 -3.65
N VAL A 239 3.66 19.02 -3.17
CA VAL A 239 2.67 19.76 -2.38
C VAL A 239 3.27 20.15 -1.02
N ALA A 240 3.23 21.44 -0.68
CA ALA A 240 3.80 21.93 0.58
C ALA A 240 2.87 21.67 1.77
N VAL A 241 3.45 21.37 2.94
CA VAL A 241 2.73 21.38 4.22
C VAL A 241 2.10 22.75 4.49
N GLY A 242 0.89 22.76 5.05
CA GLY A 242 0.09 23.97 5.29
C GLY A 242 -0.54 24.58 4.02
N ALA A 243 -0.28 24.03 2.83
CA ALA A 243 -0.91 24.51 1.61
C ALA A 243 -2.40 24.10 1.56
N PRO A 244 -3.30 24.98 1.06
CA PRO A 244 -4.66 24.58 0.74
C PRO A 244 -4.68 23.78 -0.58
N ILE A 245 -5.25 22.58 -0.52
CA ILE A 245 -5.52 21.74 -1.69
C ILE A 245 -7.02 21.63 -1.93
N LYS A 246 -7.43 21.65 -3.18
CA LYS A 246 -8.81 21.39 -3.61
C LYS A 246 -8.84 20.08 -4.36
N LEU A 247 -9.87 19.30 -4.04
CA LEU A 247 -10.05 17.96 -4.55
C LEU A 247 -11.37 17.89 -5.32
N ALA A 248 -11.37 17.13 -6.40
CA ALA A 248 -12.51 16.90 -7.27
C ALA A 248 -12.93 15.43 -7.21
N SER A 249 -14.21 15.20 -6.95
CA SER A 249 -14.85 13.89 -7.02
C SER A 249 -16.35 14.06 -7.26
N ASP A 250 -16.92 13.23 -8.13
CA ASP A 250 -18.37 13.19 -8.37
C ASP A 250 -19.15 12.66 -7.16
N ALA A 251 -18.45 12.01 -6.21
CA ALA A 251 -19.00 11.47 -4.98
C ALA A 251 -18.71 12.35 -3.74
N ALA A 252 -18.22 13.58 -3.91
CA ALA A 252 -17.84 14.44 -2.77
C ALA A 252 -19.02 14.84 -1.85
N ALA A 253 -20.25 14.53 -2.22
CA ALA A 253 -21.43 14.75 -1.38
C ALA A 253 -21.30 13.99 -0.04
N GLY A 254 -21.39 14.72 1.07
CA GLY A 254 -21.26 14.14 2.41
C GLY A 254 -19.82 14.05 2.94
N ALA A 255 -18.81 14.41 2.14
CA ALA A 255 -17.45 14.58 2.63
C ALA A 255 -17.37 15.81 3.55
N THR A 256 -16.78 15.62 4.72
CA THR A 256 -16.57 16.68 5.73
C THR A 256 -15.10 16.87 6.09
N HIS A 257 -14.24 15.89 5.74
CA HIS A 257 -12.82 15.90 6.04
C HIS A 257 -12.00 15.42 4.83
N CYS A 258 -10.77 15.93 4.73
CA CYS A 258 -9.69 15.25 4.03
C CYS A 258 -8.95 14.37 5.04
N ALA A 259 -8.68 13.14 4.64
CA ALA A 259 -8.02 12.13 5.43
C ALA A 259 -6.65 11.84 4.81
N PHE A 260 -5.58 12.35 5.44
CA PHE A 260 -4.20 12.20 4.97
C PHE A 260 -3.54 11.02 5.68
N THR A 261 -3.38 9.91 4.98
CA THR A 261 -2.76 8.69 5.48
C THR A 261 -1.29 8.68 5.06
N SER A 262 -0.40 8.62 6.06
CA SER A 262 1.05 8.71 5.86
C SER A 262 1.78 7.96 6.96
N GLY A 263 3.03 7.59 6.69
CA GLY A 263 3.84 6.77 7.57
C GLY A 263 4.28 7.53 8.81
N GLY A 264 4.07 6.93 9.99
CA GLY A 264 4.49 7.54 11.25
C GLY A 264 3.50 8.55 11.86
N ILE A 265 2.32 8.73 11.27
CA ILE A 265 1.23 9.50 11.91
C ILE A 265 0.63 8.71 13.07
N ILE A 266 0.45 9.40 14.20
CA ILE A 266 -0.14 8.85 15.44
C ILE A 266 -1.22 9.82 15.95
N PRO A 267 -2.35 9.33 16.49
CA PRO A 267 -2.80 7.94 16.48
C PRO A 267 -3.31 7.52 15.09
N GLY A 268 -3.31 6.21 14.79
CA GLY A 268 -4.09 5.64 13.69
C GLY A 268 -3.55 5.73 12.26
N GLY A 269 -2.51 6.54 11.99
CA GLY A 269 -1.89 6.64 10.67
C GLY A 269 -2.53 7.65 9.73
N THR A 270 -3.65 8.25 10.11
CA THR A 270 -4.35 9.24 9.30
C THR A 270 -4.58 10.53 10.08
N LYS A 271 -4.23 11.66 9.46
CA LYS A 271 -4.56 12.98 9.96
C LYS A 271 -5.77 13.53 9.21
N PHE A 272 -6.78 13.95 9.96
CA PHE A 272 -8.00 14.53 9.40
C PHE A 272 -7.93 16.06 9.46
N THR A 273 -8.19 16.73 8.33
CA THR A 273 -8.39 18.18 8.26
C THR A 273 -9.77 18.47 7.69
N LYS A 274 -10.36 19.62 8.07
CA LYS A 274 -11.71 19.97 7.61
C LYS A 274 -11.71 20.17 6.10
N PHE A 275 -12.76 19.68 5.45
CA PHE A 275 -12.97 19.82 4.02
C PHE A 275 -14.28 20.56 3.73
N THR A 276 -14.21 21.50 2.80
CA THR A 276 -15.39 21.99 2.08
C THR A 276 -15.11 22.01 0.59
N ALA A 277 -16.11 21.79 -0.26
CA ALA A 277 -15.91 21.82 -1.71
C ALA A 277 -15.41 23.19 -2.21
N ALA A 278 -15.76 24.28 -1.51
CA ALA A 278 -15.36 25.63 -1.88
C ALA A 278 -13.90 25.95 -1.52
N GLU A 279 -13.49 25.57 -0.31
CA GLU A 279 -12.19 25.95 0.26
C GLU A 279 -11.14 24.86 0.08
N GLY A 280 -11.55 23.61 -0.09
CA GLY A 280 -10.68 22.46 -0.07
C GLY A 280 -10.32 22.06 1.37
N CYS A 281 -9.08 21.63 1.57
CA CYS A 281 -8.53 21.28 2.86
C CYS A 281 -7.05 21.66 2.98
N GLU A 282 -6.59 21.89 4.20
CA GLU A 282 -5.19 22.19 4.49
C GLU A 282 -4.39 20.89 4.59
N VAL A 283 -3.20 20.87 4.00
CA VAL A 283 -2.23 19.77 4.14
C VAL A 283 -1.60 19.83 5.54
N PRO A 284 -1.70 18.77 6.35
CA PRO A 284 -1.19 18.79 7.73
C PRO A 284 0.34 18.86 7.78
N ASN A 285 0.90 19.27 8.93
CA ASN A 285 2.35 19.40 9.10
C ASN A 285 3.06 18.07 9.38
N GLU A 286 2.30 17.03 9.71
CA GLU A 286 2.81 15.72 10.12
C GLU A 286 3.02 14.73 8.96
N VAL A 287 2.63 15.09 7.73
CA VAL A 287 2.80 14.25 6.53
C VAL A 287 4.11 14.57 5.81
N ALA A 288 4.69 13.57 5.14
CA ALA A 288 5.90 13.75 4.33
C ALA A 288 5.97 12.71 3.21
N GLY A 289 6.68 13.02 2.12
CA GLY A 289 6.91 12.07 1.03
C GLY A 289 5.60 11.63 0.38
N VAL A 290 5.47 10.33 0.09
CA VAL A 290 4.22 9.81 -0.47
C VAL A 290 3.15 9.74 0.61
N THR A 291 2.05 10.46 0.39
CA THR A 291 0.90 10.56 1.28
C THR A 291 -0.37 10.27 0.50
N TYR A 292 -1.27 9.48 1.08
CA TYR A 292 -2.53 9.13 0.46
C TYR A 292 -3.64 10.01 1.03
N VAL A 293 -4.33 10.76 0.18
CA VAL A 293 -5.46 11.59 0.61
C VAL A 293 -6.78 10.98 0.15
N SER A 294 -7.73 10.87 1.06
CA SER A 294 -9.12 10.48 0.79
C SER A 294 -10.08 11.57 1.25
N LEU A 295 -11.28 11.62 0.66
CA LEU A 295 -12.40 12.34 1.26
C LEU A 295 -13.11 11.43 2.25
N ALA A 296 -13.44 11.96 3.43
CA ALA A 296 -14.09 11.21 4.50
C ALA A 296 -15.33 11.93 5.04
N SER A 297 -16.32 11.16 5.47
CA SER A 297 -17.58 11.66 6.06
C SER A 297 -17.44 12.01 7.55
N ALA A 298 -16.37 11.54 8.19
CA ALA A 298 -16.03 11.82 9.59
C ALA A 298 -14.51 11.94 9.79
N GLY A 299 -14.10 12.62 10.86
CA GLY A 299 -12.71 12.74 11.30
C GLY A 299 -12.53 12.22 12.73
N PRO A 300 -12.42 10.89 12.91
CA PRO A 300 -12.29 10.31 14.24
C PRO A 300 -10.95 10.68 14.90
N LEU A 301 -10.99 10.92 16.21
CA LEU A 301 -9.82 11.38 16.98
C LEU A 301 -8.75 10.30 17.19
N ASP A 302 -9.11 9.04 16.99
CA ASP A 302 -8.17 7.92 17.02
C ASP A 302 -7.38 7.78 15.71
N GLY A 303 -7.67 8.62 14.72
CA GLY A 303 -6.94 8.70 13.46
C GLY A 303 -7.15 7.50 12.53
N VAL A 304 -8.21 6.71 12.74
CA VAL A 304 -8.51 5.54 11.91
C VAL A 304 -9.43 5.93 10.76
N LEU A 305 -8.97 5.75 9.52
CA LEU A 305 -9.80 5.82 8.33
C LEU A 305 -10.34 4.42 7.99
N THR A 306 -11.67 4.23 8.01
CA THR A 306 -12.31 2.97 7.62
C THR A 306 -12.99 3.08 6.25
N ASP A 307 -13.32 1.94 5.65
CA ASP A 307 -14.07 1.89 4.38
C ASP A 307 -15.45 2.56 4.50
N GLU A 308 -16.12 2.45 5.65
CA GLU A 308 -17.46 2.99 5.86
C GLU A 308 -17.50 4.52 5.90
N ILE A 309 -16.41 5.16 6.33
CA ILE A 309 -16.31 6.62 6.38
C ILE A 309 -15.57 7.20 5.17
N THR A 310 -14.96 6.36 4.33
CA THR A 310 -14.28 6.78 3.10
C THR A 310 -15.32 7.07 2.02
N VAL A 311 -15.34 8.32 1.56
CA VAL A 311 -16.28 8.83 0.55
C VAL A 311 -15.70 8.71 -0.87
N ALA A 312 -14.42 9.05 -1.03
CA ALA A 312 -13.72 8.96 -2.31
C ALA A 312 -12.20 8.87 -2.09
N GLY A 313 -11.49 8.30 -3.07
CA GLY A 313 -10.04 8.10 -3.04
C GLY A 313 -9.62 6.72 -2.51
N PRO A 314 -8.37 6.54 -2.05
CA PRO A 314 -7.35 7.57 -1.98
C PRO A 314 -6.89 8.04 -3.35
N MET A 315 -6.26 9.21 -3.38
CA MET A 315 -5.31 9.60 -4.43
C MET A 315 -3.94 9.85 -3.81
N VAL A 316 -2.89 9.76 -4.63
CA VAL A 316 -1.51 9.94 -4.18
C VAL A 316 -1.12 11.42 -4.22
N LEU A 317 -0.49 11.90 -3.15
CA LEU A 317 0.20 13.19 -3.08
C LEU A 317 1.68 12.94 -2.77
N THR A 318 2.55 13.75 -3.38
CA THR A 318 3.95 13.83 -2.96
C THR A 318 4.17 15.14 -2.20
N ILE A 319 4.45 15.04 -0.91
CA ILE A 319 4.67 16.18 -0.02
C ILE A 319 6.15 16.60 -0.03
N SER A 320 6.39 17.90 -0.18
CA SER A 320 7.72 18.54 -0.18
C SER A 320 8.17 19.03 1.20
#